data_AF-A0AAD9M366-F1
#
_entry.id   AF-A0AAD9M366-F1
#
_cell.length_a   1.000
_cell.length_b   1.000
_cell.length_c   1.000
_cell.angle_alpha   90.00
_cell.angle_beta   90.00
_cell.angle_gamma   90.00
#
_symmetry.space_group_name_H-M   'P 1'
#
loop_
_entity.id
_entity.type
_entity.pdbx_description
1 polymer ?
#
loop_
_entity_poly.entity_id
_entity_poly.type
_entity_poly.pdbx_seq_one_letter_code
_entity_poly.pdbx_strand_id
1 'polypeptide(L)'
;MTSDVVSKLEDIMLCNTFQRSLADLVCIVSIFQETGKSWERLLQAEAFSTVKVSIGGREVAVSDHSCLQHILVTDLASQAEALLDSIRTSVGELVSRQSDPQFLDQVNVAYLNTVDDHLRNLLHRVKSAMVPSG
;
A
#
# COMPACT_ATOMS: atom_id res chain seq x y z
N MET A 1 3.31 -1.80 12.26
CA MET A 1 1.90 -2.16 12.00
C MET A 1 1.59 -2.21 10.50
N THR A 2 1.61 -1.10 9.75
CA THR A 2 1.34 -1.15 8.28
C THR A 2 2.34 -2.01 7.53
N SER A 3 3.64 -1.86 7.83
CA SER A 3 4.70 -2.69 7.23
C SER A 3 4.53 -4.18 7.53
N ASP A 4 4.22 -4.53 8.77
CA ASP A 4 4.00 -5.94 9.15
C ASP A 4 2.79 -6.56 8.45
N VAL A 5 1.75 -5.76 8.18
CA VAL A 5 0.57 -6.24 7.44
C VAL A 5 0.90 -6.45 5.97
N VAL A 6 1.57 -5.50 5.32
CA VAL A 6 1.98 -5.64 3.90
C VAL A 6 2.83 -6.88 3.71
N SER A 7 3.87 -7.04 4.52
CA SER A 7 4.77 -8.20 4.44
C SER A 7 4.04 -9.53 4.66
N LYS A 8 3.13 -9.62 5.64
CA LYS A 8 2.35 -10.85 5.87
C LYS A 8 1.37 -11.17 4.74
N LEU A 9 0.76 -10.15 4.13
CA LEU A 9 -0.13 -10.36 2.99
C LEU A 9 0.66 -10.78 1.75
N GLU A 10 1.87 -10.26 1.55
CA GLU A 10 2.79 -10.75 0.52
C GLU A 10 3.14 -12.23 0.73
N ASP A 11 3.50 -12.63 1.96
CA ASP A 11 3.76 -14.04 2.29
C ASP A 11 2.57 -14.95 1.95
N ILE A 12 1.35 -14.51 2.25
CA ILE A 12 0.11 -15.25 1.92
C ILE A 12 -0.08 -15.33 0.40
N MET A 13 0.20 -14.25 -0.33
CA MET A 13 0.09 -14.20 -1.79
C MET A 13 1.17 -15.03 -2.50
N LEU A 14 2.32 -15.24 -1.87
CA LEU A 14 3.39 -16.11 -2.36
C LEU A 14 3.19 -17.58 -1.95
N CYS A 15 2.31 -17.86 -1.01
CA CYS A 15 2.03 -19.20 -0.53
C CYS A 15 1.27 -20.02 -1.58
N ASN A 16 1.97 -20.98 -2.20
CA ASN A 16 1.42 -21.87 -3.25
C ASN A 16 0.65 -23.08 -2.70
N THR A 17 0.59 -23.28 -1.38
CA THR A 17 -0.12 -24.40 -0.77
C THR A 17 -1.62 -24.15 -0.60
N PHE A 18 -2.08 -22.93 -0.86
CA PHE A 18 -3.48 -22.53 -0.67
C PHE A 18 -4.18 -22.31 -2.02
N GLN A 19 -5.29 -23.00 -2.25
CA GLN A 19 -6.11 -22.79 -3.44
C GLN A 19 -6.98 -21.53 -3.23
N ARG A 20 -6.47 -20.37 -3.69
CA ARG A 20 -7.17 -19.09 -3.51
C ARG A 20 -8.43 -19.00 -4.35
N SER A 21 -9.50 -18.51 -3.73
CA SER A 21 -10.72 -18.07 -4.38
C SER A 21 -10.77 -16.54 -4.51
N LEU A 22 -11.72 -16.02 -5.30
CA LEU A 22 -11.97 -14.59 -5.37
C LEU A 22 -12.39 -14.01 -4.00
N ALA A 23 -13.09 -14.78 -3.17
CA ALA A 23 -13.46 -14.37 -1.82
C ALA A 23 -12.24 -14.20 -0.90
N ASP A 24 -11.23 -15.07 -1.04
CA ASP A 24 -9.98 -14.94 -0.28
C ASP A 24 -9.23 -13.66 -0.65
N LEU A 25 -9.21 -13.33 -1.96
CA LEU A 25 -8.63 -12.08 -2.43
C LEU A 25 -9.39 -10.86 -1.92
N VAL A 26 -10.73 -10.92 -1.86
CA VAL A 26 -11.55 -9.87 -1.23
C VAL A 26 -11.15 -9.67 0.22
N CYS A 27 -11.02 -10.74 1.00
CA CYS A 27 -10.59 -10.66 2.39
C CYS A 27 -9.20 -10.02 2.55
N ILE A 28 -8.22 -10.44 1.72
CA ILE A 28 -6.86 -9.88 1.71
C ILE A 28 -6.89 -8.38 1.40
N VAL A 29 -7.63 -7.98 0.36
CA VAL A 29 -7.75 -6.58 -0.04
C VAL A 29 -8.48 -5.75 1.02
N SER A 30 -9.51 -6.28 1.68
CA SER A 30 -10.20 -5.57 2.76
C SER A 30 -9.29 -5.33 3.97
N ILE A 31 -8.47 -6.32 4.35
CA ILE A 31 -7.46 -6.15 5.42
C ILE A 31 -6.48 -5.05 5.01
N PHE A 32 -6.00 -5.07 3.77
CA PHE A 32 -5.09 -4.06 3.27
C PHE A 32 -5.75 -2.67 3.22
N GLN A 33 -7.01 -2.58 2.80
CA GLN A 33 -7.79 -1.35 2.77
C GLN A 33 -7.99 -0.75 4.18
N GLU A 34 -8.17 -1.56 5.21
CA GLU A 34 -8.23 -1.07 6.59
C GLU A 34 -6.88 -0.46 7.04
N THR A 35 -5.75 -0.94 6.51
CA THR A 35 -4.46 -0.26 6.69
C THR A 35 -4.33 1.04 5.90
N GLY A 36 -5.19 1.24 4.88
CA GLY A 36 -5.47 2.50 4.16
C GLY A 36 -5.51 3.73 5.06
N LYS A 37 -6.22 3.64 6.18
CA LYS A 37 -6.37 4.73 7.16
C LYS A 37 -5.04 5.19 7.76
N SER A 38 -4.03 4.32 7.80
CA SER A 38 -2.69 4.68 8.27
C SER A 38 -1.92 5.49 7.23
N TRP A 39 -2.13 5.21 5.95
CA TRP A 39 -1.57 5.98 4.84
C TRP A 39 -2.18 7.39 4.75
N GLU A 40 -3.48 7.51 4.98
CA GLU A 40 -4.15 8.81 5.06
C GLU A 40 -3.65 9.66 6.23
N ARG A 41 -3.38 9.03 7.38
CA ARG A 41 -2.75 9.73 8.53
C ARG A 41 -1.35 10.23 8.20
N LEU A 42 -0.56 9.50 7.40
CA LEU A 42 0.74 9.96 6.94
C LEU A 42 0.62 11.18 6.02
N LEU A 43 -0.45 11.29 5.24
CA LEU A 43 -0.72 12.47 4.42
C LEU A 43 -1.22 13.68 5.22
N GLN A 44 -1.90 13.44 6.34
CA GLN A 44 -2.49 14.49 7.20
C GLN A 44 -1.54 14.98 8.29
N ALA A 45 -0.56 14.18 8.69
CA ALA A 45 0.53 14.66 9.52
C ALA A 45 1.30 15.73 8.74
N GLU A 46 1.19 17.00 9.16
CA GLU A 46 1.90 18.12 8.54
C GLU A 46 3.35 17.74 8.25
N ALA A 47 3.78 18.02 7.01
CA ALA A 47 5.07 17.66 6.45
C ALA A 47 6.18 17.79 7.52
N PHE A 48 6.76 16.62 7.82
CA PHE A 48 7.87 16.35 8.72
C PHE A 48 8.68 17.60 9.04
N SER A 49 8.41 18.19 10.19
CA SER A 49 9.04 19.44 10.60
C SER A 49 10.55 19.25 10.65
N THR A 50 11.26 20.05 9.86
CA THR A 50 12.71 20.17 9.97
C THR A 50 13.02 20.62 11.40
N VAL A 51 13.58 19.73 12.22
CA VAL A 51 14.02 20.10 13.56
C VAL A 51 15.20 21.05 13.40
N LYS A 52 14.93 22.35 13.58
CA LYS A 52 15.94 23.39 13.64
C LYS A 52 16.57 23.38 15.02
N VAL A 53 17.82 22.96 15.12
CA VAL A 53 18.58 22.96 16.38
C VAL A 53 19.54 24.15 16.35
N SER A 54 19.49 25.03 17.36
CA SER A 54 20.45 26.12 17.49
C SER A 54 21.69 25.63 18.24
N ILE A 55 22.84 25.61 17.55
CA ILE A 55 24.15 25.31 18.16
C ILE A 55 25.00 26.58 18.06
N GLY A 56 25.33 27.18 19.21
CA GLY A 56 26.16 28.39 19.27
C GLY A 56 25.56 29.62 18.56
N GLY A 57 24.23 29.72 18.48
CA GLY A 57 23.54 30.83 17.80
C GLY A 57 23.39 30.66 16.29
N ARG A 58 23.79 29.51 15.72
CA ARG A 58 23.48 29.12 14.34
C ARG A 58 22.42 28.03 14.33
N GLU A 59 21.33 28.25 13.60
CA GLU A 59 20.36 27.21 13.29
C GLU A 59 20.98 26.17 12.36
N VAL A 60 20.99 24.91 12.78
CA VAL A 60 21.32 23.75 11.97
C VAL A 60 20.05 22.95 11.78
N ALA A 61 19.63 22.77 10.52
CA ALA A 61 18.53 21.88 10.17
C ALA A 61 19.03 20.44 10.27
N VAL A 62 18.41 19.63 11.15
CA VAL A 62 18.68 18.19 11.21
C VAL A 62 17.78 17.50 10.18
N SER A 63 18.31 17.34 8.95
CA SER A 63 17.59 16.81 7.78
C SER A 63 17.62 15.28 7.64
N ASP A 64 18.45 14.59 8.43
CA ASP A 64 18.71 13.16 8.19
C ASP A 64 17.53 12.26 8.59
N HIS A 65 16.77 12.64 9.63
CA HIS A 65 15.67 11.81 10.12
C HIS A 65 14.44 11.87 9.22
N SER A 66 14.12 13.04 8.65
CA SER A 66 13.04 13.18 7.66
C SER A 66 13.40 12.46 6.37
N CYS A 67 14.64 12.59 5.87
CA CYS A 67 15.09 11.89 4.68
C CYS A 67 14.95 10.35 4.81
N LEU A 68 15.40 9.78 5.94
CA LEU A 68 15.26 8.35 6.21
C LEU A 68 13.79 7.91 6.28
N GLN A 69 12.92 8.71 6.92
CA GLN A 69 11.49 8.40 6.99
C GLN A 69 10.82 8.46 5.62
N HIS A 70 11.16 9.44 4.78
CA HIS A 70 10.63 9.53 3.41
C HIS A 70 11.03 8.30 2.57
N ILE A 71 12.29 7.86 2.69
CA ILE A 71 12.78 6.64 2.03
C ILE A 71 11.97 5.43 2.50
N LEU A 72 11.79 5.25 3.81
CA LEU A 72 11.04 4.13 4.37
C LEU A 72 9.56 4.13 3.96
N VAL A 73 8.91 5.31 3.95
CA VAL A 73 7.51 5.43 3.52
C VAL A 73 7.36 5.15 2.03
N THR A 74 8.30 5.63 1.21
CA THR A 74 8.30 5.39 -0.24
C THR A 74 8.57 3.92 -0.59
N ASP A 75 9.50 3.28 0.12
CA ASP A 75 9.79 1.86 0.00
C ASP A 75 8.56 1.03 0.39
N LEU A 76 7.96 1.33 1.54
CA LEU A 76 6.75 0.61 1.98
C LEU A 76 5.57 0.82 1.01
N ALA A 77 5.41 2.01 0.44
CA ALA A 77 4.40 2.27 -0.58
C ALA A 77 4.68 1.47 -1.87
N SER A 78 5.94 1.19 -2.18
CA SER A 78 6.32 0.36 -3.33
C SER A 78 6.06 -1.13 -3.08
N GLN A 79 6.33 -1.63 -1.87
CA GLN A 79 5.94 -3.00 -1.46
C GLN A 79 4.41 -3.17 -1.55
N ALA A 80 3.66 -2.19 -1.04
CA ALA A 80 2.21 -2.16 -1.16
C ALA A 80 1.70 -2.22 -2.63
N GLU A 81 2.34 -1.51 -3.56
CA GLU A 81 2.02 -1.62 -5.00
C GLU A 81 2.33 -3.01 -5.57
N ALA A 82 3.44 -3.63 -5.16
CA ALA A 82 3.80 -4.98 -5.58
C ALA A 82 2.79 -6.02 -5.08
N LEU A 83 2.29 -5.88 -3.84
CA LEU A 83 1.20 -6.69 -3.31
C LEU A 83 -0.06 -6.57 -4.17
N LEU A 84 -0.45 -5.34 -4.54
CA LEU A 84 -1.59 -5.09 -5.42
C LEU A 84 -1.41 -5.72 -6.82
N ASP A 85 -0.20 -5.68 -7.38
CA ASP A 85 0.12 -6.35 -8.65
C ASP A 85 -0.02 -7.88 -8.56
N SER A 86 0.38 -8.47 -7.44
CA SER A 86 0.22 -9.92 -7.18
C SER A 86 -1.26 -10.30 -7.08
N ILE A 87 -2.06 -9.48 -6.40
CA ILE A 87 -3.51 -9.68 -6.30
C ILE A 87 -4.16 -9.56 -7.67
N ARG A 88 -3.84 -8.51 -8.45
CA ARG A 88 -4.38 -8.33 -9.81
C ARG A 88 -4.05 -9.52 -10.72
N THR A 89 -2.81 -10.01 -10.67
CA THR A 89 -2.41 -11.22 -11.40
C THR A 89 -3.25 -12.42 -10.99
N SER A 90 -3.44 -12.64 -9.68
CA SER A 90 -4.26 -13.74 -9.15
C SER A 90 -5.73 -13.63 -9.57
N VAL A 91 -6.30 -12.43 -9.58
CA VAL A 91 -7.67 -12.19 -10.10
C VAL A 91 -7.75 -12.60 -11.57
N GLY A 92 -6.80 -12.14 -12.39
CA GLY A 92 -6.76 -12.48 -13.82
C GLY A 92 -6.68 -13.98 -14.07
N GLU A 93 -5.85 -14.69 -13.31
CA GLU A 93 -5.76 -16.14 -13.38
C GLU A 93 -7.07 -16.83 -12.99
N LEU A 94 -7.70 -16.42 -11.89
CA LEU A 94 -8.96 -17.02 -11.43
C LEU A 94 -10.09 -16.79 -12.42
N VAL A 95 -10.22 -15.59 -12.96
CA VAL A 95 -11.21 -15.26 -13.99
C VAL A 95 -10.96 -16.08 -15.26
N SER A 96 -9.70 -16.23 -15.69
CA SER A 96 -9.37 -17.01 -16.89
C SER A 96 -9.71 -18.50 -16.78
N ARG A 97 -9.76 -19.03 -15.55
CA ARG A 97 -10.10 -20.44 -15.27
C ARG A 97 -11.61 -20.66 -15.16
N GLN A 98 -12.42 -19.60 -15.06
CA GLN A 98 -13.87 -19.71 -14.96
C GLN A 98 -14.50 -19.88 -16.35
N SER A 99 -15.21 -20.99 -16.53
CA SER A 99 -15.94 -21.30 -17.78
C SER A 99 -17.30 -20.59 -17.83
N ASP A 100 -17.91 -20.36 -16.68
CA ASP A 100 -19.19 -19.67 -16.50
C ASP A 100 -19.16 -18.87 -15.17
N PRO A 101 -18.81 -17.57 -15.20
CA PRO A 101 -18.64 -16.77 -14.00
C PRO A 101 -20.00 -16.46 -13.34
N GLN A 102 -20.15 -16.82 -12.07
CA GLN A 102 -21.37 -16.53 -11.33
C GLN A 102 -21.48 -15.04 -11.01
N PHE A 103 -22.69 -14.59 -10.68
CA PHE A 103 -22.95 -13.20 -10.28
C PHE A 103 -22.00 -12.73 -9.15
N LEU A 104 -21.76 -13.59 -8.14
CA LEU A 104 -20.85 -13.25 -7.04
C LEU A 104 -19.39 -13.11 -7.49
N ASP A 105 -18.94 -13.89 -8.47
CA ASP A 105 -17.60 -13.74 -9.03
C ASP A 105 -17.43 -12.38 -9.70
N GLN A 106 -18.44 -11.95 -10.46
CA GLN A 106 -18.46 -10.65 -11.13
C GLN A 106 -18.46 -9.50 -10.12
N VAL A 107 -19.26 -9.61 -9.04
CA VAL A 107 -19.28 -8.63 -7.96
C VAL A 107 -17.93 -8.56 -7.24
N ASN A 108 -17.32 -9.71 -6.94
CA ASN A 108 -16.00 -9.76 -6.31
C ASN A 108 -14.92 -9.12 -7.19
N VAL A 109 -14.90 -9.43 -8.49
CA VAL A 109 -13.96 -8.82 -9.44
C VAL A 109 -14.16 -7.30 -9.52
N ALA A 110 -15.41 -6.83 -9.62
CA ALA A 110 -15.72 -5.41 -9.66
C ALA A 110 -15.28 -4.68 -8.39
N TYR A 111 -15.52 -5.29 -7.22
CA TYR A 111 -15.03 -4.77 -5.94
C TYR A 111 -13.50 -4.70 -5.90
N LEU A 112 -12.82 -5.79 -6.27
CA LEU A 112 -11.36 -5.87 -6.27
C LEU A 112 -10.72 -4.81 -7.16
N ASN A 113 -11.26 -4.59 -8.37
CA ASN A 113 -10.78 -3.54 -9.27
C ASN A 113 -10.99 -2.13 -8.69
N THR A 114 -12.17 -1.88 -8.10
CA THR A 114 -12.48 -0.57 -7.50
C THR A 114 -11.53 -0.25 -6.34
N VAL A 115 -11.24 -1.25 -5.50
CA VAL A 115 -10.34 -1.06 -4.36
C VAL A 115 -8.87 -0.96 -4.80
N ASP A 116 -8.44 -1.74 -5.80
CA ASP A 116 -7.10 -1.60 -6.41
C ASP A 116 -6.86 -0.17 -6.91
N ASP A 117 -7.79 0.37 -7.70
CA ASP A 117 -7.72 1.74 -8.21
C ASP A 117 -7.64 2.77 -7.07
N HIS A 118 -8.49 2.62 -6.05
CA HIS A 118 -8.49 3.53 -4.90
C HIS A 118 -7.16 3.51 -4.14
N LEU A 119 -6.64 2.31 -3.84
CA LEU A 119 -5.41 2.14 -3.07
C LEU A 119 -4.17 2.60 -3.85
N ARG A 120 -4.10 2.34 -5.16
CA ARG A 120 -3.01 2.88 -6.00
C ARG A 120 -3.01 4.40 -6.02
N ASN A 121 -4.17 5.03 -6.14
CA ASN A 121 -4.28 6.49 -6.06
C ASN A 121 -3.80 7.02 -4.69
N LEU A 122 -4.12 6.33 -3.60
CA LEU A 122 -3.64 6.68 -2.26
C LEU A 122 -2.11 6.54 -2.14
N LEU A 123 -1.54 5.42 -2.59
CA LEU A 123 -0.09 5.16 -2.55
C LEU A 123 0.68 6.15 -3.42
N HIS A 124 0.16 6.49 -4.60
CA HIS A 124 0.74 7.51 -5.48
C HIS A 124 0.80 8.89 -4.80
N ARG A 125 -0.30 9.28 -4.12
CA ARG A 125 -0.33 10.54 -3.34
C ARG A 125 0.68 10.52 -2.21
N VAL A 126 0.80 9.41 -1.48
CA VAL A 126 1.81 9.22 -0.42
C VAL A 126 3.20 9.41 -0.99
N LYS A 127 3.57 8.68 -2.05
CA LYS A 127 4.88 8.80 -2.70
C LYS A 127 5.17 10.23 -3.16
N SER A 128 4.20 10.89 -3.77
CA SER A 128 4.34 12.27 -4.26
C SER A 128 4.58 13.28 -3.13
N ALA A 129 3.97 13.07 -1.96
CA ALA A 129 4.20 13.90 -0.78
C ALA A 129 5.58 13.68 -0.14
N MET A 130 6.23 12.55 -0.42
CA MET A 130 7.55 12.19 0.14
C MET A 130 8.72 12.60 -0.76
N VAL A 131 8.49 13.10 -1.98
CA VAL A 131 9.57 13.66 -2.82
C VAL A 131 9.92 15.06 -2.31
N PRO A 132 11.16 15.32 -1.87
CA PRO A 132 11.55 16.66 -1.43
C PRO A 132 11.43 17.65 -2.58
N SER A 133 10.73 18.76 -2.34
CA SER A 133 10.79 19.92 -3.23
C SER A 133 12.21 20.47 -3.18
N GLY A 134 12.92 20.42 -4.31
CA GLY A 134 14.26 20.98 -4.46
C GLY A 134 14.30 22.48 -4.24
#